data_AF-A0AB36P4I6-F1
#
_entry.id   AF-A0AB36P4I6-F1
#
_cell.length_a   1.000
_cell.length_b   1.000
_cell.length_c   1.000
_cell.angle_alpha   90.00
_cell.angle_beta   90.00
_cell.angle_gamma   90.00
#
_symmetry.space_group_name_H-M   'P 1'
#
loop_
_entity.id
_entity.type
_entity.pdbx_description
1 polymer ?
#
loop_
_entity_poly.entity_id
_entity_poly.type
_entity_poly.pdbx_seq_one_letter_code
_entity_poly.pdbx_strand_id
1 'polypeptide(L)'
;MKICKVLFIFFTLNLSAQQKPIETIFFDFDKFDLTEQQTGVVSNFIKKIDTSKVESIQIYGYCDDRGDDDYNFRLSKNRVSTIQNLLVLKGFNQSKIVILEGKGRVILKPDTVDNLNEIRSKNRRVDLIVLNKNSFGKEVYSSFKNKLKVGDKIYLDNILFDIGSSKLTHNSKKELDKIATILQQKKNIQFEIRGHVCCTPEIYSDGIDKETKERRLSWNRAKTVFKYLLSKKVSSSRMTFQGYGNKYPLGKGDNYDRRVEFFITNL
;
A
#
# COMPACT_ATOMS: atom_id res chain seq x y z
N MET A 1 -30.83 -38.73 27.56
CA MET A 1 -30.96 -37.40 26.91
C MET A 1 -29.69 -37.11 26.13
N LYS A 2 -29.74 -37.11 24.79
CA LYS A 2 -28.60 -36.77 23.91
C LYS A 2 -28.62 -35.26 23.67
N ILE A 3 -27.54 -34.56 24.03
CA ILE A 3 -27.38 -33.12 23.80
C ILE A 3 -26.79 -32.93 22.40
N CYS A 4 -27.59 -32.36 21.50
CA CYS A 4 -27.17 -31.92 20.17
C CYS A 4 -26.28 -30.67 20.30
N LYS A 5 -25.01 -30.77 19.89
CA LYS A 5 -24.13 -29.61 19.70
C LYS A 5 -24.50 -28.93 18.38
N VAL A 6 -25.08 -27.73 18.46
CA VAL A 6 -25.26 -26.85 17.29
C VAL A 6 -23.92 -26.16 17.04
N LEU A 7 -23.27 -26.50 15.93
CA LEU A 7 -22.05 -25.88 15.45
C LEU A 7 -22.44 -24.59 14.70
N PHE A 8 -22.23 -23.43 15.32
CA PHE A 8 -22.45 -22.13 14.68
C PHE A 8 -21.26 -21.86 13.73
N ILE A 9 -21.46 -22.13 12.44
CA ILE A 9 -20.51 -21.76 11.40
C ILE A 9 -20.69 -20.25 11.16
N PHE A 10 -19.79 -19.45 11.73
CA PHE A 10 -19.68 -18.02 11.42
C PHE A 10 -19.18 -17.87 9.97
N PHE A 11 -20.11 -17.65 9.05
CA PHE A 11 -19.80 -17.26 7.67
C PHE A 11 -19.46 -15.76 7.67
N THR A 12 -18.18 -15.42 7.80
CA THR A 12 -17.73 -14.02 7.71
C THR A 12 -17.76 -13.59 6.24
N LEU A 13 -18.76 -12.80 5.88
CA LEU A 13 -18.82 -12.07 4.61
C LEU A 13 -17.68 -11.04 4.60
N ASN A 14 -16.65 -11.27 3.78
CA ASN A 14 -15.57 -10.33 3.56
C ASN A 14 -16.07 -9.18 2.66
N LEU A 15 -16.41 -8.04 3.28
CA LEU A 15 -16.59 -6.77 2.59
C LEU A 15 -15.22 -6.10 2.41
N SER A 16 -14.68 -6.15 1.19
CA SER A 16 -13.45 -5.43 0.81
C SER A 16 -13.79 -3.98 0.44
N ALA A 17 -13.34 -2.99 1.21
CA ALA A 17 -13.43 -1.58 0.83
C ALA A 17 -12.14 -1.13 0.12
N GLN A 18 -12.23 -0.83 -1.18
CA GLN A 18 -11.12 -0.29 -1.97
C GLN A 18 -10.93 1.21 -1.66
N GLN A 19 -9.68 1.66 -1.51
CA GLN A 19 -9.36 3.08 -1.30
C GLN A 19 -9.84 3.89 -2.51
N LYS A 20 -10.72 4.87 -2.26
CA LYS A 20 -11.33 5.65 -3.33
C LYS A 20 -10.29 6.57 -3.98
N PRO A 21 -10.10 6.53 -5.31
CA PRO A 21 -9.22 7.48 -5.99
C PRO A 21 -9.71 8.90 -5.74
N ILE A 22 -8.77 9.83 -5.53
CA ILE A 22 -9.11 11.24 -5.45
C ILE A 22 -9.38 11.82 -6.83
N GLU A 23 -8.74 11.26 -7.85
CA GLU A 23 -8.94 11.59 -9.25
C GLU A 23 -8.73 10.34 -10.11
N THR A 24 -9.54 10.19 -11.15
CA THR A 24 -9.45 9.11 -12.12
C THR A 24 -9.34 9.69 -13.51
N ILE A 25 -8.34 9.23 -14.27
CA ILE A 25 -8.07 9.69 -15.63
C ILE A 25 -8.35 8.54 -16.59
N PHE A 26 -9.12 8.81 -17.65
CA PHE A 26 -9.55 7.81 -18.61
C PHE A 26 -8.71 7.83 -19.88
N PHE A 27 -8.64 6.69 -20.54
CA PHE A 27 -7.90 6.49 -21.78
C PHE A 27 -8.77 5.85 -22.85
N ASP A 28 -8.49 6.23 -24.09
CA ASP A 28 -9.09 5.58 -25.25
C ASP A 28 -8.57 4.14 -25.41
N PHE A 29 -9.29 3.37 -26.22
CA PHE A 29 -8.92 1.98 -26.48
C PHE A 29 -7.53 1.88 -27.10
N ASP A 30 -6.68 1.00 -26.56
CA ASP A 30 -5.29 0.79 -27.02
C ASP A 30 -4.44 2.08 -27.03
N LYS A 31 -4.74 3.02 -26.12
CA LYS A 31 -4.01 4.29 -26.00
C LYS A 31 -3.43 4.49 -24.61
N PHE A 32 -2.29 5.17 -24.58
CA PHE A 32 -1.63 5.67 -23.36
C PHE A 32 -1.27 7.15 -23.46
N ASP A 33 -1.48 7.78 -24.61
CA ASP A 33 -1.61 9.22 -24.77
C ASP A 33 -2.95 9.71 -24.21
N LEU A 34 -2.97 10.96 -23.75
CA LEU A 34 -4.17 11.59 -23.21
C LEU A 34 -4.83 12.47 -24.26
N THR A 35 -6.16 12.47 -24.27
CA THR A 35 -6.93 13.51 -24.95
C THR A 35 -6.70 14.86 -24.27
N GLU A 36 -7.01 15.94 -24.98
CA GLU A 36 -6.92 17.30 -24.43
C GLU A 36 -7.80 17.45 -23.18
N GLN A 37 -9.01 16.88 -23.20
CA GLN A 37 -9.92 16.86 -22.07
C GLN A 37 -9.29 16.20 -20.83
N GLN A 38 -8.69 15.02 -20.99
CA GLN A 38 -8.08 14.28 -19.87
C GLN A 38 -6.77 14.93 -19.40
N THR A 39 -6.03 15.59 -20.29
CA THR A 39 -4.91 16.46 -19.93
C THR A 39 -5.35 17.65 -19.06
N GLY A 40 -6.54 18.20 -19.35
CA GLY A 40 -7.20 19.22 -18.53
C GLY A 40 -7.55 18.71 -17.13
N VAL A 41 -8.05 17.47 -17.00
CA VAL A 41 -8.34 16.84 -15.70
C VAL A 41 -7.09 16.77 -14.83
N VAL A 42 -5.96 16.28 -15.35
CA VAL A 42 -4.69 16.21 -14.60
C VAL A 42 -4.22 17.61 -14.19
N SER A 43 -4.32 18.58 -15.09
CA SER A 43 -3.93 19.97 -14.80
C SER A 43 -4.79 20.59 -13.69
N ASN A 44 -6.09 20.32 -13.70
CA ASN A 44 -7.02 20.79 -12.67
C ASN A 44 -6.78 20.11 -11.32
N PHE A 45 -6.48 18.81 -11.34
CA PHE A 45 -6.11 18.06 -10.13
C PHE A 45 -4.93 18.71 -9.40
N ILE A 46 -3.84 19.03 -10.11
CA ILE A 46 -2.65 19.66 -9.51
C ILE A 46 -2.98 21.04 -8.91
N LYS A 47 -3.83 21.82 -9.58
CA LYS A 47 -4.27 23.13 -9.07
C LYS A 47 -5.15 23.03 -7.82
N LYS A 48 -5.96 21.97 -7.70
CA LYS A 48 -6.88 21.76 -6.57
C LYS A 48 -6.19 21.23 -5.32
N ILE A 49 -5.12 20.43 -5.47
CA ILE A 49 -4.43 19.84 -4.32
C ILE A 49 -3.51 20.84 -3.63
N ASP A 50 -3.59 20.91 -2.31
CA ASP A 50 -2.62 21.64 -1.48
C ASP A 50 -1.31 20.81 -1.40
N THR A 51 -0.40 21.05 -2.34
CA THR A 51 0.86 20.30 -2.48
C THR A 51 1.74 20.36 -1.22
N SER A 52 1.57 21.38 -0.36
CA SER A 52 2.29 21.50 0.92
C SER A 52 1.87 20.41 1.91
N LYS A 53 0.59 20.03 1.85
CA LYS A 53 -0.05 18.97 2.63
C LYS A 53 -0.01 17.62 1.94
N VAL A 54 0.56 17.47 0.74
CA VAL A 54 0.73 16.14 0.13
C VAL A 54 2.01 15.49 0.66
N GLU A 55 1.89 14.30 1.25
CA GLU A 55 3.04 13.45 1.62
C GLU A 55 3.48 12.67 0.38
N SER A 56 2.54 11.99 -0.27
CA SER A 56 2.83 11.25 -1.49
C SER A 56 1.62 11.09 -2.41
N ILE A 57 1.91 10.81 -3.69
CA ILE A 57 0.94 10.40 -4.71
C ILE A 57 1.29 8.99 -5.16
N GLN A 58 0.24 8.20 -5.35
CA GLN A 58 0.30 6.88 -5.93
C GLN A 58 -0.53 6.82 -7.20
N ILE A 59 -0.05 6.09 -8.18
CA ILE A 59 -0.57 6.06 -9.54
C ILE A 59 -0.76 4.59 -9.94
N TYR A 60 -2.01 4.21 -10.18
CA TYR A 60 -2.39 2.85 -10.56
C TYR A 60 -3.05 2.85 -11.94
N GLY A 61 -2.48 2.16 -12.91
CA GLY A 61 -3.02 2.07 -14.27
C GLY A 61 -3.72 0.75 -14.53
N TYR A 62 -4.79 0.79 -15.32
CA TYR A 62 -5.62 -0.36 -15.62
C TYR A 62 -5.96 -0.42 -17.11
N CYS A 63 -6.24 -1.62 -17.59
CA CYS A 63 -6.76 -1.89 -18.93
C CYS A 63 -8.15 -2.55 -18.84
N ASP A 64 -8.88 -2.55 -19.95
CA ASP A 64 -10.09 -3.37 -20.05
C ASP A 64 -9.75 -4.85 -20.21
N ASP A 65 -10.76 -5.72 -20.26
CA ASP A 65 -10.63 -7.18 -20.19
C ASP A 65 -9.96 -7.83 -21.42
N ARG A 66 -9.75 -7.07 -22.49
CA ARG A 66 -9.30 -7.58 -23.80
C ARG A 66 -7.79 -7.56 -23.95
N GLY A 67 -7.26 -8.47 -24.76
CA GLY A 67 -5.83 -8.63 -25.01
C GLY A 67 -5.14 -9.57 -24.01
N ASP A 68 -3.90 -9.93 -24.28
CA ASP A 68 -3.11 -10.80 -23.40
C ASP A 68 -2.60 -10.06 -22.15
N ASP A 69 -2.23 -10.82 -21.13
CA ASP A 69 -1.84 -10.28 -19.82
C ASP A 69 -0.56 -9.44 -19.92
N ASP A 70 0.44 -9.89 -20.68
CA ASP A 70 1.73 -9.20 -20.82
C ASP A 70 1.57 -7.85 -21.53
N TYR A 71 0.79 -7.84 -22.62
CA TYR A 71 0.44 -6.65 -23.35
C TYR A 71 -0.31 -5.65 -22.44
N ASN A 72 -1.33 -6.08 -21.71
CA ASN A 72 -2.09 -5.20 -20.81
C ASN A 72 -1.25 -4.68 -19.65
N PHE A 73 -0.31 -5.49 -19.15
CA PHE A 73 0.63 -5.05 -18.13
C PHE A 73 1.55 -3.93 -18.66
N ARG A 74 2.08 -4.08 -19.88
CA ARG A 74 2.87 -3.01 -20.54
C ARG A 74 2.03 -1.76 -20.80
N LEU A 75 0.82 -1.90 -21.34
CA LEU A 75 -0.06 -0.77 -21.66
C LEU A 75 -0.45 0.01 -20.40
N SER A 76 -0.89 -0.68 -19.35
CA SER A 76 -1.23 -0.03 -18.07
C SER A 76 -0.01 0.66 -17.44
N LYS A 77 1.19 0.09 -17.56
CA LYS A 77 2.44 0.74 -17.11
C LYS A 77 2.76 2.00 -17.90
N ASN A 78 2.59 1.98 -19.22
CA ASN A 78 2.78 3.16 -20.07
C ASN A 78 1.82 4.29 -19.70
N ARG A 79 0.54 3.98 -19.41
CA ARG A 79 -0.45 4.95 -18.92
C ARG A 79 0.00 5.62 -17.62
N VAL A 80 0.50 4.82 -16.68
CA VAL A 80 1.06 5.33 -15.42
C VAL A 80 2.23 6.29 -15.68
N SER A 81 3.15 5.93 -16.58
CA SER A 81 4.28 6.78 -16.96
C SER A 81 3.83 8.08 -17.63
N THR A 82 2.80 8.06 -18.49
CA THR A 82 2.22 9.28 -19.08
C THR A 82 1.75 10.24 -18.00
N ILE A 83 1.01 9.73 -17.00
CA ILE A 83 0.49 10.56 -15.90
C ILE A 83 1.64 11.08 -15.01
N GLN A 84 2.62 10.24 -14.69
CA GLN A 84 3.81 10.67 -13.94
C GLN A 84 4.52 11.83 -14.64
N ASN A 85 4.81 11.68 -15.93
CA ASN A 85 5.54 12.69 -16.71
C ASN A 85 4.75 14.00 -16.74
N LEU A 86 3.43 13.93 -16.92
CA LEU A 86 2.58 15.12 -16.92
C LEU A 86 2.52 15.80 -15.55
N LEU A 87 2.42 15.05 -14.45
CA LEU A 87 2.46 15.61 -13.09
C LEU A 87 3.77 16.38 -12.85
N VAL A 88 4.91 15.78 -13.21
CA VAL A 88 6.24 16.41 -13.08
C VAL A 88 6.36 17.65 -13.96
N LEU A 89 5.93 17.57 -15.22
CA LEU A 89 5.95 18.68 -16.16
C LEU A 89 5.13 19.88 -15.65
N LYS A 90 4.03 19.61 -14.94
CA LYS A 90 3.18 20.61 -14.31
C LYS A 90 3.68 21.07 -12.92
N GLY A 91 4.91 20.69 -12.56
CA GLY A 91 5.59 21.18 -11.35
C GLY A 91 5.37 20.34 -10.10
N PHE A 92 4.72 19.16 -10.19
CA PHE A 92 4.60 18.27 -9.04
C PHE A 92 5.97 17.67 -8.70
N ASN A 93 6.31 17.64 -7.41
CA ASN A 93 7.61 17.15 -6.97
C ASN A 93 7.71 15.63 -7.17
N GLN A 94 8.60 15.20 -8.08
CA GLN A 94 8.88 13.79 -8.40
C GLN A 94 9.14 12.93 -7.16
N SER A 95 9.82 13.46 -6.13
CA SER A 95 10.13 12.71 -4.91
C SER A 95 8.88 12.32 -4.08
N LYS A 96 7.74 12.96 -4.33
CA LYS A 96 6.45 12.62 -3.71
C LYS A 96 5.66 11.60 -4.51
N ILE A 97 6.09 11.22 -5.72
CA ILE A 97 5.45 10.16 -6.51
C ILE A 97 6.11 8.84 -6.11
N VAL A 98 5.44 8.05 -5.28
CA VAL A 98 6.06 6.91 -4.58
C VAL A 98 5.62 5.55 -5.11
N ILE A 99 4.46 5.47 -5.77
CA ILE A 99 3.95 4.22 -6.34
C ILE A 99 3.45 4.46 -7.75
N LEU A 100 3.94 3.62 -8.66
CA LEU A 100 3.66 3.60 -10.10
C LEU A 100 3.46 2.15 -10.52
N GLU A 101 2.21 1.71 -10.63
CA GLU A 101 1.90 0.32 -10.88
C GLU A 101 0.89 0.17 -12.01
N GLY A 102 1.31 -0.46 -13.11
CA GLY A 102 0.40 -1.00 -14.11
C GLY A 102 -0.21 -2.29 -13.57
N LYS A 103 -1.52 -2.32 -13.40
CA LYS A 103 -2.28 -3.45 -12.83
C LYS A 103 -2.74 -4.45 -13.91
N GLY A 104 -2.50 -4.16 -15.19
CA GLY A 104 -2.97 -5.00 -16.29
C GLY A 104 -4.48 -4.88 -16.52
N ARG A 105 -5.08 -5.92 -17.07
CA ARG A 105 -6.52 -5.96 -17.40
C ARG A 105 -7.40 -6.16 -16.18
N VAL A 106 -8.56 -5.52 -16.19
CA VAL A 106 -9.62 -5.74 -15.20
C VAL A 106 -10.59 -6.77 -15.76
N ILE A 107 -10.65 -7.94 -15.12
CA ILE A 107 -11.56 -9.03 -15.50
C ILE A 107 -13.01 -8.64 -15.16
N LEU A 108 -13.90 -8.80 -16.14
CA LEU A 108 -15.33 -8.58 -15.96
C LEU A 108 -15.97 -9.74 -15.22
N LYS A 109 -17.07 -9.47 -14.52
CA LYS A 109 -17.87 -10.54 -13.92
C LYS A 109 -18.58 -11.32 -15.04
N PRO A 110 -18.76 -12.65 -14.91
CA PRO A 110 -19.38 -13.47 -15.96
C PRO A 110 -20.74 -12.95 -16.45
N ASP A 111 -21.55 -12.36 -15.56
CA ASP A 111 -22.90 -11.89 -15.89
C ASP A 111 -22.95 -10.43 -16.42
N THR A 112 -21.79 -9.87 -16.78
CA THR A 112 -21.69 -8.47 -17.24
C THR A 112 -22.04 -8.35 -18.72
N VAL A 113 -23.33 -8.42 -19.05
CA VAL A 113 -23.82 -8.29 -20.44
C VAL A 113 -24.24 -6.86 -20.76
N ASP A 114 -24.87 -6.18 -19.79
CA ASP A 114 -25.35 -4.80 -19.96
C ASP A 114 -24.21 -3.79 -19.82
N ASN A 115 -24.25 -2.74 -20.66
CA ASN A 115 -23.30 -1.60 -20.63
C ASN A 115 -21.82 -1.99 -20.77
N LEU A 116 -21.53 -3.13 -21.41
CA LEU A 116 -20.18 -3.69 -21.56
C LEU A 116 -19.16 -2.67 -22.07
N ASN A 117 -19.51 -1.91 -23.10
CA ASN A 117 -18.62 -0.89 -23.68
C ASN A 117 -18.33 0.25 -22.71
N GLU A 118 -19.32 0.68 -21.93
CA GLU A 118 -19.16 1.71 -20.92
C GLU A 118 -18.25 1.23 -19.79
N ILE A 119 -18.45 -0.01 -19.31
CA ILE A 119 -17.62 -0.62 -18.26
C ILE A 119 -16.18 -0.74 -18.73
N ARG A 120 -15.95 -1.20 -19.97
CA ARG A 120 -14.62 -1.23 -20.58
C ARG A 120 -13.99 0.16 -20.62
N SER A 121 -14.76 1.18 -21.00
CA SER A 121 -14.28 2.57 -20.98
C SER A 121 -13.88 3.03 -19.60
N LYS A 122 -14.65 2.67 -18.57
CA LYS A 122 -14.33 2.96 -17.17
C LYS A 122 -13.13 2.17 -16.65
N ASN A 123 -12.80 1.02 -17.24
CA ASN A 123 -11.64 0.21 -16.87
C ASN A 123 -10.33 0.67 -17.53
N ARG A 124 -10.40 1.37 -18.66
CA ARG A 124 -9.23 2.03 -19.26
C ARG A 124 -8.93 3.32 -18.50
N ARG A 125 -8.25 3.20 -17.37
CA ARG A 125 -8.04 4.32 -16.46
C ARG A 125 -6.70 4.31 -15.75
N VAL A 126 -6.36 5.46 -15.20
CA VAL A 126 -5.36 5.64 -14.15
C VAL A 126 -6.02 6.29 -12.94
N ASP A 127 -5.83 5.66 -11.78
CA ASP A 127 -6.32 6.14 -10.50
C ASP A 127 -5.19 6.83 -9.73
N LEU A 128 -5.44 8.08 -9.33
CA LEU A 128 -4.56 8.84 -8.46
C LEU A 128 -5.05 8.72 -7.02
N ILE A 129 -4.16 8.31 -6.13
CA ILE A 129 -4.40 8.29 -4.69
C ILE A 129 -3.41 9.25 -4.05
N VAL A 130 -3.94 10.30 -3.42
CA VAL A 130 -3.15 11.27 -2.67
C VAL A 130 -3.14 10.85 -1.21
N LEU A 131 -1.94 10.65 -0.68
CA LEU A 131 -1.70 10.58 0.75
C LEU A 131 -1.24 11.96 1.21
N ASN A 132 -2.07 12.62 2.00
CA ASN A 132 -1.67 13.88 2.61
C ASN A 132 -0.68 13.63 3.75
N LYS A 133 0.18 14.61 4.01
CA LYS A 133 0.89 14.86 5.26
C LYS A 133 -0.13 14.89 6.36
N ASN A 134 -0.37 13.69 6.81
CA ASN A 134 -1.08 13.43 7.99
C ASN A 134 -0.29 14.08 9.13
N SER A 135 -0.95 14.91 9.95
CA SER A 135 -0.52 15.15 11.34
C SER A 135 -0.50 13.84 12.17
N PHE A 136 -0.64 12.67 11.53
CA PHE A 136 -0.74 11.33 12.07
C PHE A 136 0.61 10.70 12.42
N GLY A 137 1.68 11.51 12.53
CA GLY A 137 2.64 11.23 13.60
C GLY A 137 1.92 10.97 14.93
N LYS A 138 0.74 11.59 15.15
CA LYS A 138 -0.07 11.35 16.34
C LYS A 138 -0.47 9.90 16.61
N GLU A 139 -0.75 8.99 15.68
CA GLU A 139 -1.23 7.64 16.07
C GLU A 139 -0.12 6.76 16.66
N VAL A 140 1.03 6.66 16.00
CA VAL A 140 2.21 5.97 16.55
C VAL A 140 2.64 6.65 17.86
N TYR A 141 2.82 7.97 17.86
CA TYR A 141 3.31 8.68 19.03
C TYR A 141 2.28 8.72 20.17
N SER A 142 0.97 8.76 19.90
CA SER A 142 -0.06 8.66 20.94
C SER A 142 -0.15 7.26 21.54
N SER A 143 -0.04 6.22 20.71
CA SER A 143 0.00 4.83 21.18
C SER A 143 1.18 4.62 22.13
N PHE A 144 2.36 5.13 21.79
CA PHE A 144 3.52 5.11 22.70
C PHE A 144 3.38 6.04 23.91
N LYS A 145 2.61 7.14 23.85
CA LYS A 145 2.39 8.04 25.00
C LYS A 145 1.38 7.49 26.00
N ASN A 146 0.38 6.74 25.54
CA ASN A 146 -0.61 6.08 26.38
C ASN A 146 -0.01 4.85 27.10
N LYS A 147 -0.73 4.32 28.09
CA LYS A 147 -0.35 3.09 28.79
C LYS A 147 -0.58 1.89 27.84
N LEU A 148 0.51 1.43 27.21
CA LEU A 148 0.51 0.23 26.37
C LEU A 148 0.07 -1.01 27.15
N LYS A 149 -0.49 -1.98 26.44
CA LYS A 149 -0.81 -3.32 26.91
C LYS A 149 -0.19 -4.36 25.99
N VAL A 150 0.09 -5.54 26.54
CA VAL A 150 0.46 -6.70 25.74
C VAL A 150 -0.68 -7.02 24.77
N GLY A 151 -0.35 -7.25 23.50
CA GLY A 151 -1.31 -7.46 22.42
C GLY A 151 -1.63 -6.21 21.60
N ASP A 152 -1.21 -5.01 22.04
CA ASP A 152 -1.41 -3.78 21.29
C ASP A 152 -0.70 -3.85 19.93
N LYS A 153 -1.34 -3.30 18.89
CA LYS A 153 -0.77 -3.13 17.55
C LYS A 153 -0.49 -1.66 17.31
N ILE A 154 0.77 -1.35 17.03
CA ILE A 154 1.22 0.00 16.67
C ILE A 154 1.53 0.01 15.17
N TYR A 155 0.62 0.59 14.39
CA TYR A 155 0.76 0.69 12.94
C TYR A 155 1.79 1.75 12.55
N LEU A 156 2.77 1.40 11.73
CA LEU A 156 3.82 2.33 11.31
C LEU A 156 3.45 3.00 9.98
N ASP A 157 2.40 3.82 9.99
CA ASP A 157 1.75 4.34 8.77
C ASP A 157 2.68 5.09 7.81
N ASN A 158 3.78 5.66 8.30
CA ASN A 158 4.75 6.43 7.52
C ASN A 158 6.00 5.61 7.12
N ILE A 159 5.99 4.29 7.36
CA ILE A 159 7.06 3.37 6.97
C ILE A 159 6.71 2.71 5.65
N LEU A 160 7.05 3.43 4.58
CA LEU A 160 6.85 3.07 3.19
C LEU A 160 8.09 2.33 2.65
N PHE A 161 7.82 1.43 1.71
CA PHE A 161 8.83 0.70 0.95
C PHE A 161 8.64 0.96 -0.54
N ASP A 162 9.73 0.87 -1.31
CA ASP A 162 9.64 0.87 -2.76
C ASP A 162 8.77 -0.32 -3.24
N ILE A 163 8.09 -0.17 -4.38
CA ILE A 163 7.16 -1.20 -4.89
C ILE A 163 7.88 -2.54 -5.07
N GLY A 164 7.26 -3.59 -4.52
CA GLY A 164 7.80 -4.95 -4.55
C GLY A 164 9.14 -5.10 -3.81
N SER A 165 9.61 -4.09 -3.09
CA SER A 165 10.91 -4.10 -2.43
C SER A 165 10.77 -4.04 -0.91
N SER A 166 11.81 -4.51 -0.23
CA SER A 166 12.03 -4.34 1.21
C SER A 166 12.94 -3.14 1.55
N LYS A 167 13.30 -2.32 0.54
CA LYS A 167 14.11 -1.12 0.72
C LYS A 167 13.31 0.03 1.34
N LEU A 168 13.84 0.59 2.42
CA LEU A 168 13.26 1.76 3.09
C LEU A 168 13.55 3.04 2.31
N THR A 169 12.51 3.86 2.12
CA THR A 169 12.64 5.21 1.57
C THR A 169 13.39 6.15 2.53
N HIS A 170 13.85 7.30 2.04
CA HIS A 170 14.50 8.30 2.88
C HIS A 170 13.56 8.86 3.98
N ASN A 171 12.29 9.12 3.65
CA ASN A 171 11.30 9.59 4.63
C ASN A 171 11.03 8.54 5.70
N SER A 172 10.93 7.26 5.32
CA SER A 172 10.70 6.18 6.28
C SER A 172 11.87 5.98 7.24
N LYS A 173 13.11 6.22 6.79
CA LYS A 173 14.28 6.27 7.68
C LYS A 173 14.14 7.38 8.72
N LYS A 174 13.74 8.60 8.33
CA LYS A 174 13.49 9.72 9.26
C LYS A 174 12.42 9.41 10.29
N GLU A 175 11.35 8.71 9.90
CA GLU A 175 10.31 8.30 10.84
C GLU A 175 10.79 7.18 11.78
N LEU A 176 11.55 6.21 11.28
CA LEU A 176 12.18 5.19 12.12
C LEU A 176 13.20 5.79 13.11
N ASP A 177 13.88 6.89 12.77
CA ASP A 177 14.77 7.59 13.71
C ASP A 177 14.01 8.12 14.93
N LYS A 178 12.82 8.70 14.71
CA LYS A 178 11.94 9.19 15.78
C LYS A 178 11.41 8.03 16.63
N ILE A 179 10.97 6.95 15.98
CA ILE A 179 10.51 5.74 16.67
C ILE A 179 11.65 5.12 17.51
N ALA A 180 12.85 5.02 16.96
CA ALA A 180 14.02 4.49 17.66
C ALA A 180 14.34 5.30 18.91
N THR A 181 14.24 6.63 18.84
CA THR A 181 14.45 7.52 20.00
C THR A 181 13.48 7.18 21.14
N ILE A 182 12.21 6.93 20.83
CA ILE A 182 11.20 6.55 21.82
C ILE A 182 11.47 5.16 22.39
N LEU A 183 11.82 4.20 21.54
CA LEU A 183 12.15 2.83 21.97
C LEU A 183 13.41 2.76 22.82
N GLN A 184 14.37 3.67 22.63
CA GLN A 184 15.55 3.80 23.49
C GLN A 184 15.20 4.34 24.88
N GLN A 185 14.22 5.25 24.97
CA GLN A 185 13.70 5.76 26.25
C GLN A 185 12.84 4.70 26.97
N LYS A 186 11.99 3.99 26.24
CA LYS A 186 11.10 2.95 26.77
C LYS A 186 11.72 1.56 26.65
N LYS A 187 12.67 1.25 27.55
CA LYS A 187 13.47 0.01 27.52
C LYS A 187 12.71 -1.26 27.92
N ASN A 188 11.54 -1.14 28.54
CA ASN A 188 10.75 -2.26 29.02
C ASN A 188 9.87 -2.91 27.94
N ILE A 189 9.61 -2.20 26.84
CA ILE A 189 8.77 -2.71 25.76
C ILE A 189 9.50 -3.81 24.99
N GLN A 190 8.86 -4.96 24.84
CA GLN A 190 9.22 -6.01 23.88
C GLN A 190 8.13 -6.14 22.82
N PHE A 191 8.53 -6.33 21.57
CA PHE A 191 7.60 -6.32 20.44
C PHE A 191 8.08 -7.17 19.26
N GLU A 192 7.12 -7.65 18.48
CA GLU A 192 7.32 -8.31 17.20
C GLU A 192 7.04 -7.33 16.07
N ILE A 193 7.98 -7.22 15.13
CA ILE A 193 7.85 -6.43 13.91
C ILE A 193 7.17 -7.29 12.85
N ARG A 194 5.94 -6.94 12.48
CA ARG A 194 5.13 -7.73 11.54
C ARG A 194 5.09 -7.06 10.18
N GLY A 195 5.53 -7.76 9.14
CA GLY A 195 5.46 -7.30 7.76
C GLY A 195 4.25 -7.87 7.02
N HIS A 196 3.65 -7.03 6.17
CA HIS A 196 2.47 -7.39 5.37
C HIS A 196 2.64 -6.96 3.90
N VAL A 197 1.93 -7.64 3.01
CA VAL A 197 1.79 -7.31 1.58
C VAL A 197 0.32 -7.38 1.18
N CYS A 198 -0.10 -6.61 0.18
CA CYS A 198 -1.51 -6.55 -0.26
C CYS A 198 -1.92 -7.70 -1.19
N CYS A 199 -1.09 -7.96 -2.20
CA CYS A 199 -1.61 -8.41 -3.49
C CYS A 199 -0.94 -9.72 -3.91
N THR A 200 -0.89 -10.67 -2.99
CA THR A 200 -0.32 -12.00 -3.26
C THR A 200 -1.48 -12.96 -3.57
N PRO A 201 -1.48 -13.70 -4.69
CA PRO A 201 -2.50 -14.73 -4.94
C PRO A 201 -2.60 -15.71 -3.76
N GLU A 202 -3.79 -16.18 -3.40
CA GLU A 202 -4.02 -17.03 -2.22
C GLU A 202 -3.18 -18.32 -2.21
N ILE A 203 -2.77 -18.80 -3.39
CA ILE A 203 -1.88 -19.96 -3.55
C ILE A 203 -0.46 -19.72 -3.03
N TYR A 204 -0.08 -18.47 -2.79
CA TYR A 204 1.25 -18.07 -2.34
C TYR A 204 1.20 -17.45 -0.95
N SER A 205 2.13 -17.85 -0.08
CA SER A 205 2.20 -17.35 1.29
C SER A 205 2.76 -15.92 1.42
N ASP A 206 3.46 -15.42 0.41
CA ASP A 206 4.09 -14.08 0.41
C ASP A 206 4.35 -13.57 -1.02
N GLY A 207 4.67 -12.29 -1.13
CA GLY A 207 5.11 -11.62 -2.35
C GLY A 207 6.59 -11.89 -2.67
N ILE A 208 6.97 -11.67 -3.93
CA ILE A 208 8.36 -11.73 -4.38
C ILE A 208 9.04 -10.40 -4.09
N ASP A 209 10.20 -10.46 -3.43
CA ASP A 209 11.05 -9.30 -3.23
C ASP A 209 11.84 -9.00 -4.50
N LYS A 210 11.70 -7.77 -5.01
CA LYS A 210 12.34 -7.30 -6.24
C LYS A 210 13.86 -7.38 -6.19
N GLU A 211 14.46 -7.20 -5.01
CA GLU A 211 15.91 -7.19 -4.84
C GLU A 211 16.44 -8.61 -4.68
N THR A 212 15.89 -9.38 -3.74
CA THR A 212 16.39 -10.73 -3.44
C THR A 212 15.87 -11.80 -4.41
N LYS A 213 14.82 -11.49 -5.17
CA LYS A 213 14.06 -12.43 -6.03
C LYS A 213 13.39 -13.58 -5.29
N GLU A 214 13.40 -13.55 -3.95
CA GLU A 214 12.78 -14.57 -3.11
C GLU A 214 11.32 -14.24 -2.81
N ARG A 215 10.48 -15.28 -2.66
CA ARG A 215 9.09 -15.14 -2.20
C ARG A 215 8.99 -14.93 -0.69
N ARG A 216 9.59 -13.85 -0.21
CA ARG A 216 9.69 -13.47 1.22
C ARG A 216 9.59 -11.96 1.44
N LEU A 217 8.82 -11.25 0.61
CA LEU A 217 8.75 -9.78 0.64
C LEU A 217 8.29 -9.24 2.00
N SER A 218 7.21 -9.76 2.56
CA SER A 218 6.71 -9.31 3.86
C SER A 218 7.73 -9.56 4.97
N TRP A 219 8.41 -10.72 4.93
CA TRP A 219 9.45 -11.09 5.88
C TRP A 219 10.69 -10.18 5.74
N ASN A 220 11.13 -9.91 4.52
CA ASN A 220 12.26 -9.03 4.24
C ASN A 220 11.97 -7.60 4.69
N ARG A 221 10.75 -7.10 4.51
CA ARG A 221 10.33 -5.78 5.03
C ARG A 221 10.45 -5.70 6.55
N ALA A 222 9.95 -6.71 7.26
CA ALA A 222 10.07 -6.79 8.71
C ALA A 222 11.54 -6.88 9.16
N LYS A 223 12.35 -7.70 8.47
CA LYS A 223 13.80 -7.82 8.70
C LYS A 223 14.52 -6.48 8.49
N THR A 224 14.18 -5.74 7.45
CA THR A 224 14.80 -4.44 7.16
C THR A 224 14.52 -3.45 8.28
N VAL A 225 13.29 -3.38 8.79
CA VAL A 225 12.95 -2.52 9.93
C VAL A 225 13.69 -2.97 11.19
N PHE A 226 13.75 -4.27 11.47
CA PHE A 226 14.54 -4.83 12.58
C PHE A 226 16.00 -4.40 12.51
N LYS A 227 16.65 -4.60 11.37
CA LYS A 227 18.06 -4.22 11.15
C LYS A 227 18.27 -2.72 11.30
N TYR A 228 17.31 -1.92 10.82
CA TYR A 228 17.37 -0.47 10.95
C TYR A 228 17.32 -0.06 12.43
N LEU A 229 16.35 -0.55 13.20
CA LEU A 229 16.25 -0.24 14.64
C LEU A 229 17.46 -0.74 15.43
N LEU A 230 18.01 -1.91 15.07
CA LEU A 230 19.26 -2.41 15.64
C LEU A 230 20.42 -1.44 15.40
N SER A 231 20.57 -0.92 14.16
CA SER A 231 21.58 0.10 13.83
C SER A 231 21.37 1.42 14.61
N LYS A 232 20.13 1.67 15.06
CA LYS A 232 19.76 2.78 15.94
C LYS A 232 19.81 2.41 17.43
N LYS A 233 20.59 1.38 17.78
CA LYS A 233 20.85 0.95 19.17
C LYS A 233 19.60 0.51 19.95
N VAL A 234 18.53 0.09 19.28
CA VAL A 234 17.42 -0.61 19.95
C VAL A 234 17.85 -2.06 20.19
N SER A 235 17.78 -2.52 21.45
CA SER A 235 18.24 -3.86 21.83
C SER A 235 17.53 -4.97 21.05
N SER A 236 18.30 -5.85 20.39
CA SER A 236 17.76 -7.01 19.67
C SER A 236 16.99 -7.97 20.57
N SER A 237 17.35 -8.06 21.86
CA SER A 237 16.65 -8.92 22.83
C SER A 237 15.18 -8.54 23.07
N ARG A 238 14.78 -7.33 22.66
CA ARG A 238 13.40 -6.82 22.81
C ARG A 238 12.61 -6.84 21.50
N MET A 239 13.23 -7.31 20.43
CA MET A 239 12.67 -7.24 19.09
C MET A 239 12.69 -8.63 18.46
N THR A 240 11.56 -9.03 17.90
CA THR A 240 11.50 -10.14 16.93
C THR A 240 10.91 -9.60 15.62
N PHE A 241 10.95 -10.37 14.55
CA PHE A 241 10.32 -9.96 13.30
C PHE A 241 9.77 -11.18 12.54
N GLN A 242 8.66 -10.98 11.85
CA GLN A 242 7.98 -12.03 11.09
C GLN A 242 7.25 -11.44 9.88
N GLY A 243 7.24 -12.18 8.78
CA GLY A 243 6.42 -11.89 7.61
C GLY A 243 5.10 -12.64 7.65
N TYR A 244 4.01 -11.95 7.31
CA TYR A 244 2.65 -12.51 7.34
C TYR A 244 1.96 -12.49 5.97
N GLY A 245 2.68 -12.15 4.90
CA GLY A 245 2.10 -12.10 3.57
C GLY A 245 0.88 -11.16 3.53
N ASN A 246 -0.15 -11.58 2.83
CA ASN A 246 -1.48 -10.94 2.79
C ASN A 246 -2.49 -11.61 3.73
N LYS A 247 -2.05 -12.37 4.73
CA LYS A 247 -2.93 -13.13 5.64
C LYS A 247 -3.83 -12.25 6.53
N TYR A 248 -3.42 -11.00 6.76
CA TYR A 248 -4.12 -10.06 7.65
C TYR A 248 -4.40 -8.72 6.95
N PRO A 249 -5.29 -8.71 5.94
CA PRO A 249 -5.69 -7.49 5.28
C PRO A 249 -6.51 -6.62 6.23
N LEU A 250 -6.34 -5.30 6.17
CA LEU A 250 -7.08 -4.32 6.97
C LEU A 250 -8.39 -3.90 6.32
N GLY A 251 -8.62 -4.28 5.05
CA GLY A 251 -9.83 -3.90 4.32
C GLY A 251 -9.93 -2.41 4.03
N LYS A 252 -8.83 -1.66 4.17
CA LYS A 252 -8.73 -0.20 3.93
C LYS A 252 -8.07 0.12 2.58
N GLY A 253 -7.78 -0.91 1.78
CA GLY A 253 -7.08 -0.83 0.49
C GLY A 253 -5.60 -1.23 0.57
N ASP A 254 -5.05 -1.59 -0.59
CA ASP A 254 -3.71 -2.18 -0.77
C ASP A 254 -2.58 -1.45 -0.03
N ASN A 255 -2.73 -0.13 0.14
CA ASN A 255 -1.74 0.73 0.77
C ASN A 255 -1.53 0.42 2.25
N TYR A 256 -2.63 0.15 2.97
CA TYR A 256 -2.56 -0.21 4.38
C TYR A 256 -2.13 -1.67 4.57
N ASP A 257 -2.23 -2.49 3.53
CA ASP A 257 -1.79 -3.89 3.56
C ASP A 257 -0.32 -4.06 3.18
N ARG A 258 0.28 -3.07 2.51
CA ARG A 258 1.74 -2.96 2.34
C ARG A 258 2.38 -2.22 3.52
N ARG A 259 2.27 -2.80 4.72
CA ARG A 259 2.71 -2.14 5.97
C ARG A 259 3.73 -2.95 6.76
N VAL A 260 4.31 -2.28 7.75
CA VAL A 260 4.90 -2.91 8.92
C VAL A 260 4.19 -2.38 10.17
N GLU A 261 3.91 -3.25 11.13
CA GLU A 261 3.36 -2.89 12.43
C GLU A 261 4.23 -3.48 13.56
N PHE A 262 4.16 -2.90 14.74
CA PHE A 262 4.66 -3.53 15.95
C PHE A 262 3.51 -4.20 16.70
N PHE A 263 3.72 -5.43 17.13
CA PHE A 263 2.84 -6.14 18.04
C PHE A 263 3.53 -6.25 19.40
N ILE A 264 2.95 -5.64 20.44
CA ILE A 264 3.54 -5.64 21.78
C ILE A 264 3.43 -7.03 22.40
N THR A 265 4.57 -7.64 22.71
CA THR A 265 4.63 -9.00 23.27
C THR A 265 4.87 -8.99 24.78
N ASN A 266 5.52 -7.95 25.32
CA ASN A 266 5.77 -7.80 26.75
C ASN A 266 6.03 -6.33 27.14
N LEU A 267 5.91 -5.98 28.42
CA LEU A 267 6.11 -4.65 29.00
C LEU A 267 6.85 -4.69 30.33
#